data_AF-A0AAV0LDN3-F1
#
_entry.id   AF-A0AAV0LDN3-F1
#
_cell.length_a   1.000
_cell.length_b   1.000
_cell.length_c   1.000
_cell.angle_alpha   90.00
_cell.angle_beta   90.00
_cell.angle_gamma   90.00
#
_symmetry.space_group_name_H-M   'P 1'
#
loop_
_entity.id
_entity.type
_entity.pdbx_description
1 polymer ?
#
loop_
_entity_poly.entity_id
_entity_poly.type
_entity_poly.pdbx_seq_one_letter_code
_entity_poly.pdbx_strand_id
1 'polypeptide(L)'
;MSQGNHGVEIPRVKLGTQGLEVSKLGFGCMGLTGMYNAPVPEDLGISIIKEAFNNGITFFDTSDAYGPYTNETLLGKVLKQLPREKVQVATKFGITFDNFNPKEVKIRGDPAYVRACCEASLKRLDLDYIDLYYQHRVDTSVPIEETMGELKKLVEEGKIKHIGLSEASSDTIKRAHAVHPITAVQMEWSIWTRDIEPEIVPLCRKLGIAIVAYSPIGRGFFGGKGITESLPSETVLLCCGCRGCIQGSLKKVKRRTECSTPESRS
;
A
#
# COMPACT_ATOMS: atom_id res chain seq x y z
N MET A 1 -2.50 35.03 -28.54
CA MET A 1 -2.87 33.61 -28.66
C MET A 1 -2.48 32.92 -27.36
N SER A 2 -3.42 32.75 -26.44
CA SER A 2 -3.17 32.03 -25.18
C SER A 2 -2.97 30.56 -25.51
N GLN A 3 -1.77 30.03 -25.31
CA GLN A 3 -1.58 28.59 -25.28
C GLN A 3 -2.43 28.06 -24.12
N GLY A 4 -3.54 27.40 -24.45
CA GLY A 4 -4.38 26.75 -23.46
C GLY A 4 -3.55 25.69 -22.77
N ASN A 5 -3.34 25.84 -21.47
CA ASN A 5 -2.70 24.83 -20.63
C ASN A 5 -3.61 23.60 -20.65
N HIS A 6 -3.35 22.63 -21.54
CA HIS A 6 -4.03 21.33 -21.55
C HIS A 6 -3.46 20.47 -20.42
N GLY A 7 -3.49 21.00 -19.19
CA GLY A 7 -3.12 20.26 -17.99
C GLY A 7 -4.11 19.12 -17.84
N VAL A 8 -3.59 17.90 -17.70
CA VAL A 8 -4.42 16.73 -17.39
C VAL A 8 -5.04 16.97 -16.02
N GLU A 9 -6.35 17.20 -15.98
CA GLU A 9 -7.08 17.31 -14.72
C GLU A 9 -7.28 15.90 -14.15
N ILE A 10 -6.77 15.65 -12.94
CA ILE A 10 -6.97 14.37 -12.26
C ILE A 10 -8.34 14.39 -11.55
N PRO A 11 -9.30 13.55 -11.97
CA PRO A 11 -10.62 13.54 -11.36
C PRO A 11 -10.57 13.18 -9.88
N ARG A 12 -11.54 13.63 -9.10
CA ARG A 12 -11.72 13.19 -7.70
C ARG A 12 -12.71 12.05 -7.60
N VAL A 13 -12.52 11.16 -6.63
CA VAL A 13 -13.41 10.02 -6.35
C VAL A 13 -13.60 9.81 -4.86
N LYS A 14 -14.78 9.36 -4.47
CA LYS A 14 -15.05 8.87 -3.12
C LYS A 14 -14.38 7.51 -2.92
N LEU A 15 -13.56 7.40 -1.88
CA LEU A 15 -12.92 6.17 -1.46
C LEU A 15 -13.75 5.55 -0.34
N GLY A 16 -14.47 4.46 -0.66
CA GLY A 16 -15.43 3.84 0.24
C GLY A 16 -16.68 4.69 0.45
N THR A 17 -17.42 4.40 1.51
CA THR A 17 -18.71 5.06 1.83
C THR A 17 -18.64 6.05 3.00
N GLN A 18 -17.47 6.20 3.63
CA GLN A 18 -17.31 6.96 4.89
C GLN A 18 -16.97 8.44 4.68
N GLY A 19 -16.96 8.93 3.43
CA GLY A 19 -16.76 10.34 3.10
C GLY A 19 -15.35 10.73 2.68
N LEU A 20 -14.38 9.80 2.68
CA LEU A 20 -13.04 10.06 2.14
C LEU A 20 -13.12 10.35 0.64
N GLU A 21 -12.53 11.45 0.19
CA GLU A 21 -12.44 11.80 -1.21
C GLU A 21 -10.98 12.04 -1.60
N VAL A 22 -10.55 11.44 -2.70
CA VAL A 22 -9.14 11.42 -3.15
C VAL A 22 -9.04 11.74 -4.63
N SER A 23 -7.84 12.09 -5.10
CA SER A 23 -7.53 12.04 -6.53
C SER A 23 -7.66 10.61 -7.06
N LYS A 24 -8.18 10.46 -8.28
CA LYS A 24 -8.40 9.16 -8.95
C LYS A 24 -7.11 8.35 -9.10
N LEU A 25 -6.00 9.06 -9.27
CA LEU A 25 -4.66 8.53 -9.20
C LEU A 25 -4.01 8.99 -7.88
N GLY A 26 -3.46 8.05 -7.11
CA GLY A 26 -2.64 8.32 -5.94
C GLY A 26 -1.15 8.19 -6.24
N PHE A 27 -0.30 8.61 -5.31
CA PHE A 27 1.15 8.52 -5.41
C PHE A 27 1.72 7.66 -4.27
N GLY A 28 2.42 6.58 -4.61
CA GLY A 28 3.12 5.73 -3.65
C GLY A 28 4.53 6.23 -3.36
N CYS A 29 4.79 6.68 -2.13
CA CYS A 29 6.05 7.30 -1.72
C CYS A 29 7.18 6.31 -1.47
N MET A 30 6.89 5.00 -1.36
CA MET A 30 7.85 3.95 -0.98
C MET A 30 9.15 4.00 -1.78
N GLY A 31 9.08 4.22 -3.09
CA GLY A 31 10.26 4.23 -3.97
C GLY A 31 11.26 5.36 -3.68
N LEU A 32 10.83 6.42 -2.99
CA LEU A 32 11.67 7.58 -2.71
C LEU A 32 12.76 7.30 -1.67
N THR A 33 12.53 6.39 -0.73
CA THR A 33 13.48 6.07 0.35
C THR A 33 14.11 4.69 0.22
N GLY A 34 13.98 4.06 -0.94
CA GLY A 34 14.66 2.81 -1.27
C GLY A 34 14.04 1.58 -0.59
N MET A 35 13.38 0.75 -1.39
CA MET A 35 12.98 -0.61 -1.02
C MET A 35 13.30 -1.59 -2.15
N TYR A 36 12.89 -1.26 -3.37
CA TYR A 36 13.21 -2.05 -4.57
C TYR A 36 14.39 -1.48 -5.38
N ASN A 37 14.77 -0.23 -5.13
CA ASN A 37 15.86 0.50 -5.78
C ASN A 37 16.62 1.33 -4.74
N ALA A 38 17.74 1.93 -5.14
CA ALA A 38 18.43 2.93 -4.31
C ALA A 38 17.48 4.10 -3.98
N PRO A 39 17.56 4.69 -2.76
CA PRO A 39 16.82 5.90 -2.42
C PRO A 39 17.22 7.05 -3.34
N VAL A 40 16.28 7.97 -3.60
CA VAL A 40 16.61 9.22 -4.28
C VAL A 40 17.17 10.23 -3.29
N PRO A 41 17.96 11.23 -3.73
CA PRO A 41 18.31 12.36 -2.88
C PRO A 41 17.06 13.04 -2.30
N GLU A 42 17.12 13.48 -1.04
CA GLU A 42 15.97 14.03 -0.33
C GLU A 42 15.30 15.19 -1.08
N ASP A 43 16.08 16.15 -1.58
CA ASP A 43 15.57 17.31 -2.34
C ASP A 43 14.82 16.89 -3.62
N LEU A 44 15.27 15.81 -4.26
CA LEU A 44 14.60 15.25 -5.42
C LEU A 44 13.28 14.58 -5.01
N GLY A 45 13.27 13.83 -3.91
CA GLY A 45 12.05 13.25 -3.35
C GLY A 45 11.00 14.31 -3.00
N ILE A 46 11.43 15.41 -2.36
CA ILE A 46 10.58 16.58 -2.07
C ILE A 46 10.00 17.17 -3.35
N SER A 47 10.84 17.37 -4.36
CA SER A 47 10.44 17.95 -5.64
C SER A 47 9.43 17.07 -6.37
N ILE A 48 9.62 15.74 -6.35
CA ILE A 48 8.68 14.78 -6.97
C ILE A 48 7.31 14.83 -6.30
N ILE A 49 7.24 14.85 -4.96
CA ILE A 49 5.96 14.90 -4.23
C ILE A 49 5.23 16.22 -4.53
N LYS A 50 5.96 17.35 -4.56
CA LYS A 50 5.37 18.65 -4.94
C LYS A 50 4.85 18.64 -6.38
N GLU A 51 5.60 18.07 -7.31
CA GLU A 51 5.20 17.98 -8.70
C GLU A 51 3.94 17.11 -8.85
N ALA A 52 3.86 15.97 -8.15
CA ALA A 52 2.65 15.16 -8.10
C ALA A 52 1.44 15.99 -7.63
N PHE A 53 1.60 16.78 -6.57
CA PHE A 53 0.55 17.67 -6.07
C PHE A 53 0.15 18.75 -7.08
N ASN A 54 1.12 19.41 -7.72
CA ASN A 54 0.89 20.44 -8.73
C ASN A 54 0.14 19.89 -9.96
N ASN A 55 0.31 18.60 -10.25
CA ASN A 55 -0.42 17.89 -11.31
C ASN A 55 -1.78 17.31 -10.84
N GLY A 56 -2.25 17.66 -9.64
CA GLY A 56 -3.57 17.29 -9.14
C GLY A 56 -3.65 16.02 -8.30
N ILE A 57 -2.51 15.36 -8.01
CA ILE A 57 -2.49 14.21 -7.10
C ILE A 57 -2.58 14.72 -5.66
N THR A 58 -3.60 14.27 -4.94
CA THR A 58 -3.85 14.66 -3.55
C THR A 58 -3.75 13.49 -2.58
N PHE A 59 -3.71 12.25 -3.08
CA PHE A 59 -3.64 11.04 -2.27
C PHE A 59 -2.24 10.44 -2.26
N PHE A 60 -1.57 10.50 -1.10
CA PHE A 60 -0.20 10.01 -0.92
C PHE A 60 -0.17 8.83 0.02
N ASP A 61 0.45 7.73 -0.42
CA ASP A 61 0.58 6.48 0.32
C ASP A 61 2.03 6.27 0.79
N THR A 62 2.19 6.00 2.09
CA THR A 62 3.46 5.66 2.75
C THR A 62 3.24 4.53 3.78
N SER A 63 4.23 4.21 4.59
CA SER A 63 4.17 3.25 5.70
C SER A 63 5.32 3.49 6.68
N ASP A 64 5.10 3.18 7.96
CA ASP A 64 6.18 3.14 8.96
C ASP A 64 7.35 2.23 8.57
N ALA A 65 7.07 1.12 7.87
CA ALA A 65 8.04 0.15 7.39
C ALA A 65 8.90 0.63 6.20
N TYR A 66 8.60 1.78 5.57
CA TYR A 66 9.34 2.25 4.40
C TYR A 66 10.60 3.02 4.79
N GLY A 67 11.75 2.58 4.25
CA GLY A 67 13.06 3.19 4.49
C GLY A 67 13.55 3.09 5.94
N PRO A 68 13.11 2.08 6.70
CA PRO A 68 12.24 2.18 7.88
C PRO A 68 12.21 3.56 8.55
N TYR A 69 11.02 4.11 8.76
CA TYR A 69 10.75 5.40 9.42
C TYR A 69 11.24 6.67 8.69
N THR A 70 12.01 6.56 7.60
CA THR A 70 12.47 7.73 6.85
C THR A 70 11.44 8.24 5.83
N ASN A 71 10.58 7.37 5.29
CA ASN A 71 9.61 7.77 4.25
C ASN A 71 8.51 8.69 4.78
N GLU A 72 7.98 8.40 5.97
CA GLU A 72 7.03 9.28 6.65
C GLU A 72 7.66 10.62 7.01
N THR A 73 8.92 10.63 7.44
CA THR A 73 9.66 11.88 7.74
C THR A 73 9.83 12.73 6.48
N LEU A 74 10.19 12.11 5.35
CA LEU A 74 10.28 12.78 4.05
C LEU A 74 8.92 13.40 3.65
N LEU A 75 7.84 12.61 3.73
CA LEU A 75 6.50 13.10 3.40
C LEU A 75 6.09 14.26 4.32
N GLY A 76 6.32 14.14 5.63
CA GLY A 76 6.04 15.21 6.60
C GLY A 76 6.72 16.53 6.28
N LYS A 77 7.99 16.50 5.85
CA LYS A 77 8.73 17.70 5.39
C LYS A 77 8.05 18.38 4.20
N VAL A 78 7.45 17.61 3.28
CA VAL A 78 6.73 18.16 2.12
C VAL A 78 5.37 18.71 2.52
N LEU A 79 4.64 18.01 3.40
CA LEU A 79 3.30 18.42 3.83
C LEU A 79 3.28 19.80 4.49
N LYS A 80 4.36 20.21 5.18
CA LYS A 80 4.52 21.58 5.71
C LYS A 80 4.51 22.68 4.65
N GLN A 81 4.75 22.31 3.40
CA GLN A 81 4.86 23.22 2.26
C GLN A 81 3.63 23.13 1.34
N LEU A 82 2.65 22.31 1.70
CA LEU A 82 1.41 22.09 0.96
C LEU A 82 0.20 22.45 1.84
N PRO A 83 -0.93 22.83 1.23
CA PRO A 83 -2.19 22.97 1.97
C PRO A 83 -2.67 21.61 2.49
N ARG A 84 -2.41 21.32 3.78
CA ARG A 84 -2.66 20.01 4.42
C ARG A 84 -4.10 19.53 4.24
N GLU A 85 -5.07 20.43 4.25
CA GLU A 85 -6.49 20.15 4.08
C GLU A 85 -6.86 19.64 2.68
N LYS A 86 -6.00 19.92 1.67
CA LYS A 86 -6.19 19.42 0.30
C LYS A 86 -5.52 18.07 0.07
N VAL A 87 -4.68 17.60 0.99
CA VAL A 87 -3.91 16.37 0.86
C VAL A 87 -4.52 15.27 1.73
N GLN A 88 -4.66 14.07 1.17
CA GLN A 88 -5.09 12.87 1.90
C GLN A 88 -3.87 11.97 2.11
N VAL A 89 -3.51 11.76 3.37
CA VAL A 89 -2.34 10.95 3.74
C VAL A 89 -2.80 9.56 4.16
N ALA A 90 -2.30 8.55 3.44
CA ALA A 90 -2.39 7.15 3.80
C ALA A 90 -1.07 6.66 4.38
N THR A 91 -1.10 6.11 5.59
CA THR A 91 0.05 5.38 6.16
C THR A 91 -0.41 4.09 6.85
N LYS A 92 0.54 3.26 7.28
CA LYS A 92 0.29 1.88 7.71
C LYS A 92 1.13 1.52 8.92
N PHE A 93 0.70 0.45 9.60
CA PHE A 93 1.42 -0.20 10.68
C PHE A 93 1.39 -1.72 10.59
N GLY A 94 2.13 -2.38 11.45
CA GLY A 94 1.97 -3.80 11.76
C GLY A 94 3.10 -4.69 11.28
N ILE A 95 4.03 -4.16 10.47
CA ILE A 95 5.26 -4.85 10.09
C ILE A 95 6.36 -4.41 11.05
N THR A 96 7.00 -5.37 11.70
CA THR A 96 8.14 -5.13 12.59
C THR A 96 9.38 -5.84 12.05
N PHE A 97 10.53 -5.20 12.21
CA PHE A 97 11.83 -5.76 11.86
C PHE A 97 12.61 -5.99 13.15
N ASP A 98 12.92 -7.24 13.47
CA ASP A 98 13.76 -7.54 14.63
C ASP A 98 15.19 -7.07 14.35
N ASN A 99 15.78 -6.25 15.24
CA ASN A 99 17.11 -5.63 15.07
C ASN A 99 17.34 -4.96 13.69
N PHE A 100 16.31 -4.41 13.07
CA PHE A 100 16.36 -3.88 11.70
C PHE A 100 16.79 -4.91 10.63
N ASN A 101 16.72 -6.21 10.92
CA ASN A 101 16.99 -7.28 9.99
C ASN A 101 15.75 -7.56 9.12
N PRO A 102 15.77 -7.27 7.80
CA PRO A 102 14.63 -7.50 6.93
C PRO A 102 14.27 -8.98 6.74
N LYS A 103 15.12 -9.90 7.21
CA LYS A 103 14.87 -11.36 7.13
C LYS A 103 14.02 -11.88 8.29
N GLU A 104 13.80 -11.08 9.32
CA GLU A 104 13.07 -11.45 10.53
C GLU A 104 11.83 -10.56 10.70
N VAL A 105 10.98 -10.59 9.67
CA VAL A 105 9.72 -9.86 9.66
C VAL A 105 8.74 -10.54 10.63
N LYS A 106 8.28 -9.80 11.64
CA LYS A 106 7.16 -10.20 12.50
C LYS A 106 5.98 -9.26 12.26
N ILE A 107 4.77 -9.81 12.27
CA ILE A 107 3.54 -9.03 12.12
C ILE A 107 2.90 -8.86 13.49
N ARG A 108 2.49 -7.64 13.82
CA ARG A 108 1.84 -7.31 15.09
C ARG A 108 0.57 -6.50 14.87
N GLY A 109 -0.54 -7.01 15.41
CA GLY A 109 -1.85 -6.37 15.39
C GLY A 109 -2.42 -6.10 16.78
N ASP A 110 -1.65 -6.32 17.85
CA ASP A 110 -2.13 -6.10 19.20
C ASP A 110 -2.43 -4.62 19.49
N PRO A 111 -3.49 -4.30 20.27
CA PRO A 111 -3.92 -2.92 20.52
C PRO A 111 -2.80 -1.97 20.99
N ALA A 112 -1.92 -2.43 21.88
CA ALA A 112 -0.83 -1.59 22.38
C ALA A 112 0.12 -1.18 21.25
N TYR A 113 0.44 -2.11 20.34
CA TYR A 113 1.27 -1.83 19.18
C TYR A 113 0.59 -0.92 18.15
N VAL A 114 -0.70 -1.15 17.87
CA VAL A 114 -1.51 -0.28 16.98
C VAL A 114 -1.39 1.18 17.41
N ARG A 115 -1.63 1.46 18.69
CA ARG A 115 -1.55 2.81 19.24
C ARG A 115 -0.14 3.38 19.16
N ALA A 116 0.86 2.62 19.60
CA ALA A 116 2.25 3.07 19.58
C ALA A 116 2.71 3.44 18.16
N CYS A 117 2.35 2.65 17.14
CA CYS A 117 2.64 2.96 15.75
C CYS A 117 1.90 4.22 15.28
N CYS A 118 0.64 4.41 15.66
CA CYS A 118 -0.14 5.58 15.26
C CYS A 118 0.50 6.87 15.78
N GLU A 119 0.81 6.93 17.08
CA GLU A 119 1.49 8.09 17.68
C GLU A 119 2.85 8.35 17.02
N ALA A 120 3.61 7.30 16.74
CA ALA A 120 4.92 7.43 16.12
C ALA A 120 4.82 7.94 14.67
N SER A 121 3.83 7.47 13.90
CA SER A 121 3.55 7.96 12.55
C SER A 121 3.11 9.42 12.55
N LEU A 122 2.20 9.82 13.45
CA LEU A 122 1.78 11.22 13.62
C LEU A 122 2.99 12.13 13.90
N LYS A 123 3.88 11.70 14.79
CA LYS A 123 5.12 12.43 15.10
C LYS A 123 6.08 12.54 13.90
N ARG A 124 6.27 11.46 13.14
CA ARG A 124 7.19 11.47 11.97
C ARG A 124 6.63 12.29 10.81
N LEU A 125 5.33 12.21 10.57
CA LEU A 125 4.64 13.00 9.57
C LEU A 125 4.46 14.47 10.02
N ASP A 126 4.60 14.73 11.32
CA ASP A 126 4.32 16.01 11.98
C ASP A 126 2.88 16.49 11.71
N LEU A 127 1.91 15.62 12.01
CA LEU A 127 0.49 15.82 11.78
C LEU A 127 -0.32 15.59 13.07
N ASP A 128 -1.43 16.32 13.19
CA ASP A 128 -2.43 16.08 14.25
C ASP A 128 -3.32 14.87 13.95
N TYR A 129 -3.50 14.54 12.65
CA TYR A 129 -4.32 13.41 12.22
C TYR A 129 -3.82 12.78 10.90
N ILE A 130 -4.14 11.50 10.72
CA ILE A 130 -3.96 10.73 9.48
C ILE A 130 -5.31 10.53 8.79
N ASP A 131 -5.39 10.73 7.47
CA ASP A 131 -6.66 10.56 6.75
C ASP A 131 -7.05 9.08 6.64
N LEU A 132 -6.11 8.21 6.27
CA LEU A 132 -6.37 6.78 6.11
C LEU A 132 -5.25 5.95 6.74
N TYR A 133 -5.60 5.11 7.70
CA TYR A 133 -4.62 4.30 8.42
C TYR A 133 -4.87 2.81 8.21
N TYR A 134 -3.85 2.11 7.71
CA TYR A 134 -3.95 0.70 7.35
C TYR A 134 -3.28 -0.21 8.37
N GLN A 135 -3.90 -1.35 8.66
CA GLN A 135 -3.11 -2.53 9.03
C GLN A 135 -2.42 -3.06 7.76
N HIS A 136 -1.09 -2.95 7.70
CA HIS A 136 -0.28 -3.26 6.52
C HIS A 136 -0.28 -4.77 6.21
N ARG A 137 -0.26 -5.59 7.26
CA ARG A 137 -0.38 -7.05 7.19
C ARG A 137 -1.21 -7.54 8.36
N VAL A 138 -2.10 -8.48 8.07
CA VAL A 138 -2.96 -9.10 9.08
C VAL A 138 -2.11 -9.96 10.01
N ASP A 139 -2.15 -9.65 11.31
CA ASP A 139 -1.60 -10.52 12.35
C ASP A 139 -2.52 -11.72 12.54
N THR A 140 -2.01 -12.93 12.31
CA THR A 140 -2.81 -14.17 12.44
C THR A 140 -2.84 -14.73 13.86
N SER A 141 -2.09 -14.13 14.79
CA SER A 141 -2.06 -14.51 16.20
C SER A 141 -3.06 -13.72 17.07
N VAL A 142 -3.56 -12.59 16.56
CA VAL A 142 -4.52 -11.71 17.24
C VAL A 142 -5.85 -11.71 16.48
N PRO A 143 -7.01 -11.88 17.13
CA PRO A 143 -8.30 -11.69 16.47
C PRO A 143 -8.41 -10.29 15.87
N ILE A 144 -8.83 -10.20 14.60
CA ILE A 144 -8.92 -8.91 13.90
C ILE A 144 -9.82 -7.90 14.61
N GLU A 145 -10.81 -8.38 15.36
CA GLU A 145 -11.72 -7.57 16.16
C GLU A 145 -11.00 -6.78 17.26
N GLU A 146 -9.92 -7.32 17.84
CA GLU A 146 -9.11 -6.61 18.83
C GLU A 146 -8.32 -5.47 18.19
N THR A 147 -7.67 -5.74 17.05
CA THR A 147 -6.97 -4.70 16.27
C THR A 147 -7.94 -3.60 15.85
N MET A 148 -9.10 -3.98 15.33
CA MET A 148 -10.14 -3.05 14.89
C MET A 148 -10.77 -2.27 16.04
N GLY A 149 -10.87 -2.88 17.22
CA GLY A 149 -11.32 -2.20 18.43
C GLY A 149 -10.42 -1.03 18.79
N GLU A 150 -9.11 -1.18 18.66
CA GLU A 150 -8.18 -0.08 18.90
C GLU A 150 -8.20 0.97 17.80
N LEU A 151 -8.26 0.56 16.53
CA LEU A 151 -8.38 1.49 15.41
C LEU A 151 -9.66 2.33 15.51
N LYS A 152 -10.77 1.74 15.96
CA LYS A 152 -12.02 2.45 16.23
C LYS A 152 -11.83 3.56 17.27
N LYS A 153 -11.12 3.30 18.38
CA LYS A 153 -10.82 4.34 19.38
C LYS A 153 -10.00 5.48 18.78
N LEU A 154 -9.00 5.16 17.95
CA LEU A 154 -8.20 6.17 17.28
C LEU A 154 -9.03 7.04 16.32
N VAL A 155 -10.09 6.50 15.71
CA VAL A 155 -11.08 7.27 14.94
C VAL A 155 -11.88 8.19 15.85
N GLU A 156 -12.40 7.66 16.97
CA GLU A 156 -13.20 8.43 17.94
C GLU A 156 -12.38 9.56 18.59
N GLU A 157 -11.08 9.36 18.79
CA GLU A 157 -10.11 10.35 19.28
C GLU A 157 -9.68 11.37 18.20
N GLY A 158 -10.04 11.15 16.94
CA GLY A 158 -9.67 12.02 15.81
C GLY A 158 -8.22 11.91 15.34
N LYS A 159 -7.45 10.95 15.88
CA LYS A 159 -6.05 10.68 15.48
C LYS A 159 -5.97 10.12 14.06
N ILE A 160 -6.98 9.34 13.66
CA ILE A 160 -7.15 8.86 12.30
C ILE A 160 -8.59 9.15 11.84
N LYS A 161 -8.82 9.38 10.55
CA LYS A 161 -10.18 9.61 10.03
C LYS A 161 -10.83 8.33 9.48
N HIS A 162 -10.04 7.49 8.82
CA HIS A 162 -10.51 6.31 8.13
C HIS A 162 -9.60 5.11 8.36
N ILE A 163 -10.19 3.92 8.36
CA ILE A 163 -9.48 2.65 8.53
C ILE A 163 -9.37 1.93 7.20
N GLY A 164 -8.19 1.38 6.91
CA GLY A 164 -7.96 0.48 5.80
C GLY A 164 -7.34 -0.85 6.23
N LEU A 165 -7.42 -1.84 5.35
CA LEU A 165 -6.69 -3.11 5.48
C LEU A 165 -5.83 -3.34 4.25
N SER A 166 -4.73 -4.07 4.39
CA SER A 166 -3.87 -4.45 3.28
C SER A 166 -3.64 -5.95 3.31
N GLU A 167 -3.70 -6.59 2.14
CA GLU A 167 -3.46 -8.04 1.99
C GLU A 167 -4.35 -8.91 2.91
N ALA A 168 -5.61 -8.49 3.10
CA ALA A 168 -6.55 -9.15 4.00
C ALA A 168 -7.43 -10.18 3.26
N SER A 169 -7.71 -11.30 3.93
CA SER A 169 -8.65 -12.31 3.43
C SER A 169 -10.10 -11.81 3.46
N SER A 170 -10.98 -12.45 2.70
CA SER A 170 -12.42 -12.13 2.68
C SER A 170 -13.08 -12.28 4.06
N ASP A 171 -12.69 -13.28 4.84
CA ASP A 171 -13.15 -13.51 6.22
C ASP A 171 -12.71 -12.36 7.13
N THR A 172 -11.42 -12.02 7.09
CA THR A 172 -10.86 -10.90 7.84
C THR A 172 -11.58 -9.60 7.52
N ILE A 173 -11.83 -9.30 6.23
CA ILE A 173 -12.53 -8.09 5.80
C ILE A 173 -13.93 -8.01 6.37
N LYS A 174 -14.70 -9.11 6.31
CA LYS A 174 -16.09 -9.15 6.84
C LYS A 174 -16.11 -8.90 8.34
N ARG A 175 -15.25 -9.59 9.08
CA ARG A 175 -15.17 -9.49 10.54
C ARG A 175 -14.70 -8.10 10.99
N ALA A 176 -13.68 -7.56 10.34
CA ALA A 176 -13.20 -6.21 10.62
C ALA A 176 -14.27 -5.15 10.36
N HIS A 177 -14.95 -5.24 9.21
CA HIS A 177 -15.98 -4.28 8.81
C HIS A 177 -17.21 -4.33 9.72
N ALA A 178 -17.49 -5.45 10.38
CA ALA A 178 -18.54 -5.57 11.39
C ALA A 178 -18.23 -4.79 12.68
N VAL A 179 -16.95 -4.57 13.02
CA VAL A 179 -16.53 -3.80 14.21
C VAL A 179 -16.52 -2.31 13.93
N HIS A 180 -15.94 -1.90 12.80
CA HIS A 180 -15.94 -0.52 12.32
C HIS A 180 -15.84 -0.49 10.79
N PRO A 181 -16.52 0.43 10.09
CA PRO A 181 -16.48 0.47 8.62
C PRO A 181 -15.07 0.62 8.04
N ILE A 182 -14.65 -0.40 7.28
CA ILE A 182 -13.43 -0.33 6.46
C ILE A 182 -13.68 0.58 5.26
N THR A 183 -12.81 1.56 5.07
CA THR A 183 -12.89 2.52 3.96
C THR A 183 -12.23 1.98 2.69
N ALA A 184 -11.07 1.33 2.82
CA ALA A 184 -10.31 0.82 1.70
C ALA A 184 -9.61 -0.51 2.03
N VAL A 185 -9.48 -1.38 1.03
CA VAL A 185 -8.58 -2.53 1.06
C VAL A 185 -7.52 -2.33 -0.02
N GLN A 186 -6.25 -2.37 0.37
CA GLN A 186 -5.11 -2.27 -0.52
C GLN A 186 -4.65 -3.69 -0.93
N MET A 187 -4.59 -3.96 -2.24
CA MET A 187 -4.24 -5.27 -2.82
C MET A 187 -3.36 -5.11 -4.06
N GLU A 188 -2.57 -6.14 -4.39
CA GLU A 188 -1.96 -6.23 -5.71
C GLU A 188 -3.04 -6.47 -6.78
N TRP A 189 -3.15 -5.57 -7.76
CA TRP A 189 -4.08 -5.73 -8.86
C TRP A 189 -3.55 -5.05 -10.12
N SER A 190 -3.37 -5.85 -11.19
CA SER A 190 -2.86 -5.39 -12.49
C SER A 190 -3.34 -6.33 -13.60
N ILE A 191 -2.91 -6.09 -14.84
CA ILE A 191 -3.17 -7.02 -15.96
C ILE A 191 -2.57 -8.42 -15.69
N TRP A 192 -1.48 -8.53 -14.93
CA TRP A 192 -0.82 -9.81 -14.60
C TRP A 192 -1.30 -10.45 -13.31
N THR A 193 -1.86 -9.67 -12.39
CA THR A 193 -2.27 -10.15 -11.05
C THR A 193 -3.74 -9.84 -10.87
N ARG A 194 -4.61 -10.83 -11.06
CA ARG A 194 -6.09 -10.67 -11.06
C ARG A 194 -6.78 -11.59 -10.05
N ASP A 195 -6.02 -12.18 -9.12
CA ASP A 195 -6.49 -13.20 -8.17
C ASP A 195 -7.59 -12.68 -7.22
N ILE A 196 -7.70 -11.37 -7.04
CA ILE A 196 -8.69 -10.75 -6.16
C ILE A 196 -10.10 -10.66 -6.78
N GLU A 197 -10.23 -10.84 -8.10
CA GLU A 197 -11.48 -10.61 -8.83
C GLU A 197 -12.61 -11.59 -8.52
N PRO A 198 -12.37 -12.89 -8.27
CA PRO A 198 -13.45 -13.82 -7.95
C PRO A 198 -14.11 -13.57 -6.59
N GLU A 199 -13.37 -13.05 -5.61
CA GLU A 199 -13.82 -13.03 -4.21
C GLU A 199 -13.75 -11.65 -3.55
N ILE A 200 -12.59 -10.98 -3.58
CA ILE A 200 -12.37 -9.72 -2.87
C ILE A 200 -13.09 -8.57 -3.58
N VAL A 201 -13.04 -8.49 -4.91
CA VAL A 201 -13.72 -7.42 -5.68
C VAL A 201 -15.24 -7.43 -5.46
N PRO A 202 -15.97 -8.56 -5.58
CA PRO A 202 -17.39 -8.60 -5.29
C PRO A 202 -17.71 -8.29 -3.82
N LEU A 203 -16.88 -8.76 -2.88
CA LEU A 203 -17.07 -8.49 -1.46
C LEU A 203 -16.94 -7.00 -1.15
N CYS A 204 -15.86 -6.35 -1.61
CA CYS A 204 -15.62 -4.93 -1.42
C CYS A 204 -16.78 -4.10 -2.00
N ARG A 205 -17.27 -4.45 -3.20
CA ARG A 205 -18.46 -3.80 -3.78
C ARG A 205 -19.70 -3.96 -2.90
N LYS A 206 -19.97 -5.19 -2.40
CA LYS A 206 -21.12 -5.48 -1.54
C LYS A 206 -21.09 -4.66 -0.23
N LEU A 207 -19.90 -4.48 0.35
CA LEU A 207 -19.72 -3.79 1.62
C LEU A 207 -19.47 -2.27 1.45
N GLY A 208 -19.39 -1.75 0.22
CA GLY A 208 -19.06 -0.34 -0.02
C GLY A 208 -17.62 0.04 0.34
N ILE A 209 -16.69 -0.92 0.24
CA ILE A 209 -15.26 -0.75 0.51
C ILE A 209 -14.55 -0.46 -0.82
N ALA A 210 -13.68 0.56 -0.85
CA ALA A 210 -12.86 0.82 -2.04
C ALA A 210 -11.67 -0.14 -2.13
N ILE A 211 -11.18 -0.34 -3.35
CA ILE A 211 -9.94 -1.06 -3.61
C ILE A 211 -8.87 -0.06 -4.02
N VAL A 212 -7.72 -0.13 -3.35
CA VAL A 212 -6.50 0.61 -3.71
C VAL A 212 -5.51 -0.39 -4.31
N ALA A 213 -5.32 -0.34 -5.61
CA ALA A 213 -4.43 -1.26 -6.31
C ALA A 213 -2.96 -0.80 -6.19
N TYR A 214 -2.08 -1.64 -5.63
CA TYR A 214 -0.64 -1.42 -5.71
C TYR A 214 -0.01 -2.25 -6.83
N SER A 215 1.20 -1.85 -7.24
CA SER A 215 1.91 -2.41 -8.41
C SER A 215 1.04 -2.51 -9.68
N PRO A 216 0.23 -1.49 -10.03
CA PRO A 216 -0.72 -1.59 -11.15
C PRO A 216 -0.03 -1.74 -12.52
N ILE A 217 1.23 -1.31 -12.63
CA ILE A 217 2.07 -1.46 -13.82
C ILE A 217 2.86 -2.78 -13.85
N GLY A 218 2.43 -3.78 -13.05
CA GLY A 218 3.05 -5.10 -13.02
C GLY A 218 4.54 -5.06 -12.65
N ARG A 219 4.92 -4.20 -11.69
CA ARG A 219 6.31 -4.04 -11.23
C ARG A 219 7.31 -3.73 -12.37
N GLY A 220 6.85 -3.02 -13.40
CA GLY A 220 7.67 -2.61 -14.56
C GLY A 220 7.50 -3.48 -15.80
N PHE A 221 6.70 -4.55 -15.75
CA PHE A 221 6.30 -5.31 -16.94
C PHE A 221 5.40 -4.48 -17.87
N PHE A 222 4.55 -3.62 -17.32
CA PHE A 222 3.85 -2.57 -18.07
C PHE A 222 4.70 -1.30 -18.02
N GLY A 223 5.09 -0.78 -19.17
CA GLY A 223 6.03 0.35 -19.27
C GLY A 223 7.40 -0.03 -19.82
N GLY A 224 7.60 -1.27 -20.26
CA GLY A 224 8.69 -1.68 -21.16
C GLY A 224 10.02 -2.08 -20.50
N LYS A 225 10.23 -1.81 -19.21
CA LYS A 225 11.50 -2.13 -18.51
C LYS A 225 11.68 -3.62 -18.20
N GLY A 226 10.59 -4.33 -17.88
CA GLY A 226 10.64 -5.75 -17.52
C GLY A 226 11.07 -6.70 -18.64
N ILE A 227 11.21 -6.20 -19.88
CA ILE A 227 11.72 -6.97 -21.03
C ILE A 227 13.22 -6.70 -21.25
N THR A 228 13.78 -5.62 -20.72
CA THR A 228 15.13 -5.14 -21.05
C THR A 228 16.17 -5.25 -19.93
N GLU A 229 15.77 -5.28 -18.66
CA GLU A 229 16.71 -5.28 -17.51
C GLU A 229 16.69 -6.61 -16.74
N SER A 230 17.85 -7.25 -16.60
CA SER A 230 18.04 -8.33 -15.64
C SER A 230 18.06 -7.74 -14.23
N LEU A 231 17.15 -8.20 -13.35
CA LEU A 231 17.15 -7.78 -11.96
C LEU A 231 18.48 -8.16 -11.28
N PRO A 232 19.08 -7.26 -10.47
CA PRO A 232 20.27 -7.58 -9.67
C PRO A 232 20.05 -8.82 -8.82
N SER A 233 21.08 -9.64 -8.64
CA SER A 233 21.04 -10.90 -7.87
C SER A 233 20.62 -10.73 -6.41
N GLU A 234 20.66 -9.50 -5.89
CA GLU A 234 20.28 -9.15 -4.52
C GLU A 234 18.82 -8.67 -4.39
N THR A 235 18.06 -8.66 -5.48
CA THR A 235 16.66 -8.21 -5.47
C THR A 235 15.79 -9.19 -4.68
N VAL A 236 15.27 -8.74 -3.55
CA VAL A 236 14.26 -9.50 -2.78
C VAL A 236 12.89 -9.29 -3.43
N LEU A 237 12.52 -10.21 -4.33
CA LEU A 237 11.15 -10.34 -4.82
C LEU A 237 10.31 -11.07 -3.76
N LEU A 238 9.69 -10.30 -2.87
CA LEU A 238 8.63 -10.82 -2.00
C LEU A 238 7.37 -11.04 -2.85
N CYS A 239 7.16 -12.28 -3.30
CA CYS A 239 5.89 -12.71 -3.87
C CYS A 239 4.85 -12.76 -2.73
N CYS A 240 4.00 -11.74 -2.65
CA CYS A 240 3.15 -11.51 -1.49
C CYS A 240 1.87 -12.36 -1.46
N GLY A 241 1.56 -13.12 -2.52
CA GLY A 241 0.28 -13.83 -2.65
C GLY A 241 0.31 -15.36 -2.45
N CYS A 242 1.47 -16.01 -2.38
CA CYS A 242 1.51 -17.47 -2.26
C CYS A 242 1.60 -17.90 -0.80
N ARG A 243 0.54 -18.53 -0.29
CA ARG A 243 0.61 -19.36 0.93
C ARG A 243 1.76 -20.36 0.74
N GLY A 244 2.89 -20.14 1.42
CA GLY A 244 4.01 -21.09 1.47
C GLY A 244 5.37 -20.64 0.89
N CYS A 245 5.53 -19.45 0.32
CA CYS A 245 6.82 -19.03 -0.26
C CYS A 245 7.73 -18.21 0.69
N ILE A 246 7.90 -18.63 1.95
CA ILE A 246 8.91 -18.03 2.84
C ILE A 246 10.32 -18.61 2.61
N GLN A 247 10.47 -19.72 1.87
CA GLN A 247 11.80 -20.27 1.56
C GLN A 247 11.85 -20.83 0.14
N GLY A 248 12.46 -20.08 -0.78
CA GLY A 248 12.74 -20.56 -2.13
C GLY A 248 13.66 -19.63 -2.89
N SER A 249 14.97 -19.89 -2.85
CA SER A 249 15.91 -19.30 -3.80
C SER A 249 15.52 -19.75 -5.21
N LEU A 250 15.33 -18.79 -6.12
CA LEU A 250 15.02 -19.03 -7.53
C LEU A 250 16.19 -19.73 -8.24
N LYS A 251 16.29 -21.06 -8.11
CA LYS A 251 16.99 -21.88 -9.10
C LYS A 251 16.01 -22.28 -10.20
N LYS A 252 16.15 -21.59 -11.34
CA LYS A 252 15.64 -21.93 -12.68
C LYS A 252 14.11 -21.98 -12.82
N VAL A 253 13.53 -20.86 -13.25
CA VAL A 253 12.32 -20.90 -14.08
C VAL A 253 12.71 -21.53 -15.42
N LYS A 254 12.51 -22.85 -15.56
CA LYS A 254 12.64 -23.56 -16.83
C LYS A 254 11.40 -23.25 -17.66
N ARG A 255 11.57 -22.74 -18.88
CA ARG A 255 10.51 -22.57 -19.88
C ARG A 255 9.73 -23.88 -20.00
N ARG A 256 8.45 -23.88 -19.64
CA ARG A 256 7.50 -24.88 -20.16
C ARG A 256 7.02 -24.37 -21.52
N THR A 257 7.83 -24.63 -22.53
CA THR A 257 7.37 -24.67 -23.92
C THR A 257 7.37 -26.14 -24.30
N GLU A 258 6.22 -26.79 -24.24
CA GLU A 258 5.89 -27.86 -25.18
C GLU A 258 4.40 -28.17 -25.10
N CYS A 259 3.78 -27.96 -26.26
CA CYS A 259 2.40 -28.22 -26.57
C CYS A 259 2.22 -29.73 -26.75
N SER A 260 1.10 -30.25 -26.27
CA SER A 260 0.67 -31.64 -26.37
C SER A 260 0.67 -32.19 -27.81
N THR A 261 1.16 -33.42 -27.98
CA THR A 261 0.67 -34.36 -29.01
C THR A 261 0.45 -35.74 -28.37
N PRO A 262 -0.61 -36.48 -28.71
CA PRO A 262 -0.88 -37.82 -28.19
C PRO A 262 -0.35 -38.93 -29.13
N GLU A 263 -0.36 -40.18 -28.62
CA GLU A 263 -0.03 -41.48 -29.26
C GLU A 263 1.45 -41.92 -29.12
N SER A 264 1.79 -43.17 -28.79
CA SER A 264 1.12 -44.45 -28.99
C SER A 264 1.46 -45.48 -27.89
N ARG A 265 0.52 -46.39 -27.62
CA ARG A 265 0.70 -47.60 -26.81
C ARG A 265 1.63 -48.60 -27.51
N SER A 266 2.46 -49.28 -26.72
CA SER A 266 2.86 -50.68 -26.89
C SER A 266 3.21 -51.25 -25.53
#